data_AF-X8AQ90-F1
#
_entry.id   AF-X8AQ90-F1
#
_cell.length_a   1.000
_cell.length_b   1.000
_cell.length_c   1.000
_cell.angle_alpha   90.00
_cell.angle_beta   90.00
_cell.angle_gamma   90.00
#
_symmetry.space_group_name_H-M   'P 1'
#
loop_
_entity.id
_entity.type
_entity.pdbx_description
1 polymer ?
#
loop_
_entity_poly.entity_id
_entity_poly.type
_entity_poly.pdbx_seq_one_letter_code
_entity_poly.pdbx_strand_id
1 'polypeptide(L)'
;MREALAAQGRIVEEKRPYLHSVGHSERTGEPIEPRLSLQWWVRVESLAKAAGDAVRNGHTVIHPASMEPRWFGWVDDMHDWCISRQLWWGHRIPIWYGPNGEKVCVGPDETPPEDWKQDPDVLDTWFSSALWPFSTMGWPERTPELEKFYPTSVLVTGYDILFFWVARMMMFGTFVGGDDAITLDGRRGPQVPFTNVFLHGLIRDEFGRKMSKSKGNIIDPLDWLDQFGADALRFALAGAPARAVT
;
A
#
# COMPACT_ATOMS: atom_id res chain seq x y z
N MET A 1 -18.95 -24.80 -23.25
CA MET A 1 -19.97 -23.72 -23.43
C MET A 1 -20.10 -23.27 -24.89
N ARG A 2 -19.03 -22.75 -25.54
CA ARG A 2 -19.10 -22.27 -26.94
C ARG A 2 -19.70 -23.28 -27.92
N GLU A 3 -19.15 -24.50 -27.96
CA GLU A 3 -19.60 -25.54 -28.90
C GLU A 3 -21.08 -25.92 -28.69
N ALA A 4 -21.52 -25.94 -27.42
CA ALA A 4 -22.92 -26.17 -27.08
C ALA A 4 -23.84 -25.04 -27.59
N LEU A 5 -23.39 -23.78 -27.52
CA LEU A 5 -24.14 -22.64 -28.08
C LEU A 5 -24.18 -22.66 -29.61
N ALA A 6 -23.08 -23.08 -30.25
CA ALA A 6 -22.99 -23.23 -31.71
C ALA A 6 -23.95 -24.31 -32.22
N ALA A 7 -23.99 -25.48 -31.57
CA ALA A 7 -24.89 -26.57 -31.93
C ALA A 7 -26.38 -26.19 -31.81
N GLN A 8 -26.70 -25.23 -30.94
CA GLN A 8 -28.06 -24.70 -30.78
C GLN A 8 -28.39 -23.54 -31.75
N GLY A 9 -27.48 -23.17 -32.65
CA GLY A 9 -27.67 -22.02 -33.56
C GLY A 9 -27.73 -20.67 -32.84
N ARG A 10 -27.19 -20.56 -31.61
CA ARG A 10 -27.27 -19.34 -30.79
C ARG A 10 -26.10 -18.37 -30.99
N ILE A 11 -25.12 -18.73 -31.82
CA ILE A 11 -24.01 -17.84 -32.18
C ILE A 11 -24.39 -17.12 -33.48
N VAL A 12 -24.66 -15.82 -33.36
CA VAL A 12 -25.03 -14.96 -34.51
C VAL A 12 -23.81 -14.38 -35.23
N GLU A 13 -22.71 -14.18 -34.51
CA GLU A 13 -21.45 -13.63 -35.04
C GLU A 13 -20.30 -14.11 -34.15
N GLU A 14 -19.14 -14.37 -34.75
CA GLU A 14 -17.89 -14.67 -34.03
C GLU A 14 -16.79 -13.70 -34.47
N LYS A 15 -16.20 -12.97 -33.52
CA LYS A 15 -15.07 -12.06 -33.76
C LYS A 15 -13.79 -12.66 -33.19
N ARG A 16 -12.87 -13.07 -34.07
CA ARG A 16 -11.54 -13.58 -33.70
C ARG A 16 -10.48 -13.12 -34.71
N PRO A 17 -9.37 -12.52 -34.27
CA PRO A 17 -9.02 -12.22 -32.88
C PRO A 17 -9.84 -11.05 -32.30
N TYR A 18 -10.13 -11.07 -30.99
CA TYR A 18 -10.71 -9.94 -30.26
C TYR A 18 -9.69 -9.37 -29.28
N LEU A 19 -9.09 -8.24 -29.67
CA LEU A 19 -8.07 -7.57 -28.86
C LEU A 19 -8.74 -6.69 -27.80
N HIS A 20 -8.45 -6.96 -26.54
CA HIS A 20 -8.93 -6.18 -25.39
C HIS A 20 -7.96 -6.29 -24.22
N SER A 21 -8.12 -5.41 -23.24
CA SER A 21 -7.32 -5.41 -22.01
C SER A 21 -7.86 -6.43 -21.01
N VAL A 22 -6.99 -7.31 -20.51
CA VAL A 22 -7.31 -8.29 -19.46
C VAL A 22 -6.48 -7.97 -18.23
N GLY A 23 -7.11 -7.99 -17.05
CA GLY A 23 -6.41 -7.84 -15.78
C GLY A 23 -5.56 -9.07 -15.47
N HIS A 24 -4.35 -8.87 -14.98
CA HIS A 24 -3.44 -9.96 -14.60
C HIS A 24 -2.88 -9.71 -13.20
N SER A 25 -2.60 -10.79 -12.49
CA SER A 25 -1.89 -10.77 -11.22
C SER A 25 -0.51 -10.14 -11.43
N GLU A 26 -0.17 -9.11 -10.65
CA GLU A 26 1.14 -8.46 -10.72
C GLU A 26 2.29 -9.43 -10.40
N ARG A 27 2.03 -10.43 -9.54
CA ARG A 27 3.06 -11.36 -9.07
C ARG A 27 3.29 -12.54 -10.00
N THR A 28 2.22 -13.12 -10.53
CA THR A 28 2.28 -14.36 -11.33
C THR A 28 2.07 -14.14 -12.81
N GLY A 29 1.47 -13.00 -13.21
CA GLY A 29 1.09 -12.73 -14.59
C GLY A 29 -0.16 -13.48 -15.05
N GLU A 30 -0.78 -14.30 -14.20
CA GLU A 30 -2.00 -15.05 -14.54
C GLU A 30 -3.22 -14.12 -14.66
N PRO A 31 -4.16 -14.37 -15.60
CA PRO A 31 -5.39 -13.62 -15.69
C PRO A 31 -6.21 -13.68 -14.40
N ILE A 32 -6.72 -12.54 -13.94
CA ILE A 32 -7.58 -12.49 -12.76
C ILE A 32 -9.03 -12.83 -13.12
N GLU A 33 -9.71 -13.59 -12.27
CA GLU A 33 -11.13 -13.89 -12.39
C GLU A 33 -11.90 -13.21 -11.26
N PRO A 34 -12.83 -12.28 -11.56
CA PRO A 34 -13.72 -11.73 -10.57
C PRO A 34 -14.67 -12.81 -10.04
N ARG A 35 -14.68 -13.02 -8.72
CA ARG A 35 -15.58 -13.97 -8.05
C ARG A 35 -16.18 -13.33 -6.81
N LEU A 36 -17.45 -13.64 -6.54
CA LEU A 36 -18.08 -13.29 -5.27
C LEU A 36 -17.53 -14.17 -4.16
N SER A 37 -16.97 -13.53 -3.14
CA SER A 37 -16.43 -14.16 -1.93
C SER A 37 -16.69 -13.26 -0.73
N LEU A 38 -16.91 -13.85 0.45
CA LEU A 38 -16.93 -13.09 1.71
C LEU A 38 -15.49 -12.71 2.06
N GLN A 39 -15.26 -11.43 2.33
CA GLN A 39 -13.94 -10.86 2.60
C GLN A 39 -14.04 -9.75 3.65
N TRP A 40 -12.91 -9.39 4.24
CA TRP A 40 -12.80 -8.25 5.16
C TRP A 40 -12.46 -6.97 4.40
N TRP A 41 -13.22 -5.92 4.66
CA TRP A 41 -13.09 -4.62 4.00
C TRP A 41 -12.92 -3.51 5.01
N VAL A 42 -12.04 -2.56 4.70
CA VAL A 42 -11.98 -1.27 5.39
C VAL A 42 -12.79 -0.27 4.59
N ARG A 43 -13.76 0.38 5.26
CA ARG A 43 -14.47 1.53 4.68
C ARG A 43 -13.51 2.71 4.58
N VAL A 44 -13.15 3.11 3.36
CA VAL A 44 -12.04 4.06 3.16
C VAL A 44 -12.46 5.51 3.09
N GLU A 45 -13.73 5.81 2.81
CA GLU A 45 -14.22 7.16 2.48
C GLU A 45 -13.71 8.25 3.44
N SER A 46 -13.92 8.07 4.75
CA SER A 46 -13.48 9.05 5.76
C SER A 46 -11.96 9.11 5.91
N LEU A 47 -11.27 7.98 5.75
CA LEU A 47 -9.81 7.88 5.86
C LEU A 47 -9.13 8.55 4.67
N ALA A 48 -9.65 8.31 3.47
CA ALA A 48 -9.19 8.90 2.22
C ALA A 48 -9.40 10.41 2.25
N LYS A 49 -10.56 10.86 2.73
CA LYS A 49 -10.83 12.28 2.94
C LYS A 49 -9.83 12.93 3.89
N ALA A 50 -9.57 12.33 5.06
CA ALA A 50 -8.60 12.85 6.03
C ALA A 50 -7.18 12.94 5.44
N ALA A 51 -6.75 11.92 4.68
CA ALA A 51 -5.49 11.90 3.97
C ALA A 51 -5.40 12.99 2.88
N GLY A 52 -6.46 13.17 2.09
CA GLY A 52 -6.56 14.21 1.07
C GLY A 52 -6.53 15.62 1.67
N ASP A 53 -7.28 15.84 2.75
CA ASP A 53 -7.37 17.14 3.43
C ASP A 53 -6.05 17.53 4.09
N ALA A 54 -5.28 16.57 4.62
CA ALA A 54 -3.94 16.84 5.14
C ALA A 54 -3.01 17.45 4.08
N VAL A 55 -3.14 17.03 2.81
CA VAL A 55 -2.39 17.61 1.69
C VAL A 55 -3.00 18.95 1.26
N ARG A 56 -4.32 19.03 1.08
CA ARG A 56 -5.01 20.29 0.69
C ARG A 56 -4.74 21.44 1.66
N ASN A 57 -4.67 21.14 2.95
CA ASN A 57 -4.45 22.12 4.01
C ASN A 57 -2.95 22.41 4.26
N GLY A 58 -2.05 21.78 3.52
CA GLY A 58 -0.60 21.99 3.63
C GLY A 58 0.05 21.38 4.87
N HIS A 59 -0.64 20.49 5.60
CA HIS A 59 -0.04 19.74 6.72
C HIS A 59 1.00 18.72 6.22
N THR A 60 0.79 18.19 5.01
CA THR A 60 1.73 17.35 4.28
C THR A 60 1.94 17.90 2.87
N VAL A 61 3.19 18.14 2.47
CA VAL A 61 3.53 18.65 1.13
C VAL A 61 4.10 17.54 0.26
N ILE A 62 3.60 17.38 -0.96
CA ILE A 62 4.09 16.39 -1.93
C ILE A 62 5.11 17.04 -2.88
N HIS A 63 6.28 16.42 -2.97
CA HIS A 63 7.38 16.84 -3.84
C HIS A 63 7.63 15.77 -4.92
N PRO A 64 7.66 16.13 -6.21
CA PRO A 64 7.32 17.46 -6.75
C PRO A 64 5.81 17.71 -6.73
N ALA A 65 5.41 18.99 -6.70
CA ALA A 65 4.00 19.40 -6.71
C ALA A 65 3.21 18.85 -7.91
N SER A 66 3.89 18.52 -9.02
CA SER A 66 3.27 17.88 -10.19
C SER A 66 2.71 16.48 -9.93
N MET A 67 3.00 15.86 -8.78
CA MET A 67 2.40 14.60 -8.34
C MET A 67 1.07 14.78 -7.61
N GLU A 68 0.70 15.99 -7.19
CA GLU A 68 -0.56 16.25 -6.48
C GLU A 68 -1.81 15.90 -7.30
N PRO A 69 -1.93 16.21 -8.60
CA PRO A 69 -3.10 15.78 -9.37
C PRO A 69 -3.28 14.27 -9.39
N ARG A 70 -2.17 13.53 -9.42
CA ARG A 70 -2.17 12.07 -9.35
C ARG A 70 -2.60 11.58 -7.96
N TRP A 71 -2.16 12.25 -6.90
CA TRP A 71 -2.61 11.98 -5.54
C TRP A 71 -4.13 12.18 -5.40
N PHE A 72 -4.64 13.36 -5.75
CA PHE A 72 -6.06 13.71 -5.62
C PHE A 72 -6.96 12.84 -6.49
N GLY A 73 -6.55 12.56 -7.73
CA GLY A 73 -7.29 11.65 -8.61
C GLY A 73 -7.45 10.22 -8.06
N TRP A 74 -6.68 9.84 -7.03
CA TRP A 74 -6.82 8.55 -6.37
C TRP A 74 -7.53 8.64 -5.02
N VAL A 75 -7.17 9.60 -4.16
CA VAL A 75 -7.81 9.71 -2.85
C VAL A 75 -9.27 10.17 -2.92
N ASP A 76 -9.68 10.86 -4.00
CA ASP A 76 -11.05 11.36 -4.16
C ASP A 76 -12.03 10.33 -4.72
N ASP A 77 -11.53 9.22 -5.28
CA ASP A 77 -12.34 8.16 -5.89
C ASP A 77 -11.95 6.78 -5.33
N MET A 78 -11.59 6.73 -4.04
CA MET A 78 -11.12 5.50 -3.43
C MET A 78 -12.28 4.60 -3.05
N HIS A 79 -12.24 3.35 -3.52
CA HIS A 79 -13.17 2.30 -3.09
C HIS A 79 -12.67 1.56 -1.86
N ASP A 80 -13.62 0.96 -1.13
CA ASP A 80 -13.37 0.15 0.05
C ASP A 80 -12.26 -0.87 -0.21
N TRP A 81 -11.38 -1.01 0.78
CA TRP A 81 -10.16 -1.78 0.64
C TRP A 81 -10.36 -3.18 1.20
N CYS A 82 -10.32 -4.18 0.32
CA CYS A 82 -10.26 -5.58 0.73
C CYS A 82 -8.91 -5.88 1.41
N ILE A 83 -8.94 -6.16 2.71
CA ILE A 83 -7.76 -6.37 3.55
C ILE A 83 -7.48 -7.85 3.85
N SER A 84 -8.42 -8.76 3.61
CA SER A 84 -8.20 -10.20 3.79
C SER A 84 -7.46 -10.83 2.61
N ARG A 85 -6.55 -11.76 2.90
CA ARG A 85 -5.79 -12.52 1.91
C ARG A 85 -5.80 -13.99 2.30
N GLN A 86 -6.11 -14.86 1.34
CA GLN A 86 -6.04 -16.32 1.48
C GLN A 86 -4.60 -16.79 1.23
N LEU A 87 -3.67 -16.28 2.04
CA LEU A 87 -2.24 -16.57 1.97
C LEU A 87 -1.77 -17.15 3.31
N TRP A 88 -0.64 -17.86 3.29
CA TRP A 88 -0.03 -18.40 4.52
C TRP A 88 0.86 -17.39 5.23
N TRP A 89 1.36 -16.37 4.51
CA TRP A 89 2.26 -15.36 5.05
C TRP A 89 1.53 -14.04 5.28
N GLY A 90 1.49 -13.61 6.53
CA GLY A 90 0.92 -12.33 6.96
C GLY A 90 0.46 -12.40 8.41
N HIS A 91 0.01 -11.26 8.95
CA HIS A 91 -0.60 -11.23 10.27
C HIS A 91 -1.99 -11.84 10.20
N ARG A 92 -2.29 -12.85 11.01
CA ARG A 92 -3.64 -13.44 11.04
C ARG A 92 -4.66 -12.40 11.46
N ILE A 93 -5.81 -12.41 10.79
CA ILE A 93 -6.92 -11.52 11.15
C ILE A 93 -7.37 -11.86 12.59
N PRO A 94 -7.47 -10.88 13.50
CA PRO A 94 -7.78 -11.12 14.91
C PRO A 94 -9.30 -11.32 15.14
N ILE A 95 -10.01 -11.90 14.17
CA ILE A 95 -11.44 -12.18 14.27
C ILE A 95 -11.63 -13.66 14.61
N TRP A 96 -12.50 -13.93 15.57
CA TRP A 96 -12.86 -15.27 16.01
C TRP A 96 -14.35 -15.54 15.75
N TYR A 97 -14.65 -16.75 15.30
CA TYR A 97 -15.98 -17.22 14.99
C TYR A 97 -16.51 -18.17 16.07
N GLY A 98 -17.69 -17.86 16.58
CA GLY A 98 -18.42 -18.68 17.55
C GLY A 98 -19.27 -19.78 16.90
N PRO A 99 -19.74 -20.75 17.70
CA PRO A 99 -20.50 -21.90 17.20
C PRO A 99 -21.86 -21.55 16.60
N ASN A 100 -22.43 -20.37 16.92
CA ASN A 100 -23.73 -19.93 16.41
C ASN A 100 -23.60 -18.78 15.38
N GLY A 101 -22.41 -18.59 14.79
CA GLY A 101 -22.16 -17.56 13.77
C GLY A 101 -21.79 -16.19 14.34
N GLU A 102 -21.51 -16.09 15.63
CA GLU A 102 -20.98 -14.89 16.27
C GLU A 102 -19.58 -14.56 15.75
N LYS A 103 -19.20 -13.28 15.84
CA LYS A 103 -17.88 -12.79 15.46
C LYS A 103 -17.38 -11.81 16.51
N VAL A 104 -16.13 -11.95 16.93
CA VAL A 104 -15.47 -11.02 17.86
C VAL A 104 -14.07 -10.70 17.39
N CYS A 105 -13.67 -9.43 17.51
CA CYS A 105 -12.29 -9.00 17.33
C CYS A 105 -11.58 -9.08 18.68
N VAL A 106 -10.47 -9.80 18.76
CA VAL A 106 -9.71 -10.02 19.99
C VAL A 106 -8.39 -9.27 19.91
N GLY A 107 -8.20 -8.28 20.79
CA GLY A 107 -6.99 -7.47 20.88
C GLY A 107 -5.78 -8.25 21.43
N PRO A 108 -4.58 -7.64 21.40
CA PRO A 108 -3.32 -8.28 21.82
C PRO A 108 -3.35 -8.83 23.26
N ASP A 109 -4.05 -8.16 24.18
CA ASP A 109 -4.13 -8.53 25.60
C ASP A 109 -5.45 -9.22 25.97
N GLU A 110 -6.28 -9.57 24.97
CA GLU A 110 -7.56 -10.21 25.18
C GLU A 110 -7.45 -11.73 24.91
N THR A 111 -8.18 -12.52 25.69
CA THR A 111 -8.25 -13.97 25.48
C THR A 111 -9.48 -14.29 24.63
N PRO A 112 -9.34 -15.05 23.52
CA PRO A 112 -10.50 -15.46 22.73
C PRO A 112 -11.41 -16.38 23.55
N PRO A 113 -12.73 -16.37 23.32
CA PRO A 113 -13.63 -17.30 23.98
C PRO A 113 -13.26 -18.77 23.70
N GLU A 114 -13.51 -19.66 24.67
CA GLU A 114 -13.27 -21.09 24.51
C GLU A 114 -14.07 -21.67 23.33
N ASP A 115 -13.49 -22.64 22.62
CA ASP A 115 -14.05 -23.33 21.44
C ASP A 115 -14.32 -22.45 20.20
N TRP A 116 -13.86 -21.20 20.18
CA TRP A 116 -13.97 -20.34 19.00
C TRP A 116 -12.82 -20.60 18.02
N LYS A 117 -13.08 -20.34 16.74
CA LYS A 117 -12.09 -20.52 15.67
C LYS A 117 -11.67 -19.18 15.09
N GLN A 118 -10.38 -18.87 15.15
CA GLN A 118 -9.83 -17.69 14.51
C GLN A 118 -9.94 -17.78 12.98
N ASP A 119 -10.22 -16.64 12.34
CA ASP A 119 -10.24 -16.49 10.89
C ASP A 119 -8.94 -17.01 10.25
N PRO A 120 -9.02 -17.89 9.23
CA PRO A 120 -7.83 -18.46 8.61
C PRO A 120 -7.09 -17.46 7.71
N ASP A 121 -7.71 -16.34 7.34
CA ASP A 121 -7.10 -15.35 6.46
C ASP A 121 -6.04 -14.52 7.19
N VAL A 122 -5.14 -13.95 6.39
CA VAL A 122 -4.14 -12.98 6.84
C VAL A 122 -4.46 -11.59 6.30
N LEU A 123 -3.95 -10.57 6.98
CA LEU A 123 -4.03 -9.18 6.56
C LEU A 123 -3.12 -8.93 5.35
N ASP A 124 -3.58 -8.06 4.45
CA ASP A 124 -2.81 -7.51 3.35
C ASP A 124 -1.46 -6.94 3.85
N THR A 125 -0.38 -7.16 3.10
CA THR A 125 0.95 -6.62 3.45
C THR A 125 0.93 -5.09 3.52
N TRP A 126 0.08 -4.45 2.70
CA TRP A 126 -0.12 -3.00 2.76
C TRP A 126 -0.83 -2.56 4.04
N PHE A 127 -1.58 -3.43 4.70
CA PHE A 127 -2.20 -3.16 6.00
C PHE A 127 -1.13 -2.94 7.06
N SER A 128 -0.20 -3.88 7.25
CA SER A 128 0.88 -3.70 8.23
C SER A 128 1.85 -2.57 7.82
N SER A 129 2.16 -2.45 6.52
CA SER A 129 3.06 -1.39 6.02
C SER A 129 2.49 0.02 6.22
N ALA A 130 1.16 0.17 6.30
CA ALA A 130 0.50 1.44 6.60
C ALA A 130 0.76 1.94 8.02
N LEU A 131 1.11 1.04 8.96
CA LEU A 131 1.39 1.39 10.35
C LEU A 131 2.83 1.90 10.55
N TRP A 132 3.70 1.74 9.54
CA TRP A 132 5.13 2.05 9.63
C TRP A 132 5.48 3.39 10.29
N PRO A 133 4.80 4.52 10.01
CA PRO A 133 5.16 5.82 10.56
C PRO A 133 5.05 5.92 12.08
N PHE A 134 4.39 5.01 12.76
CA PHE A 134 4.16 5.08 14.21
C PHE A 134 4.45 3.75 14.92
N SER A 135 4.21 2.59 14.29
CA SER A 135 4.52 1.29 14.91
C SER A 135 6.02 1.06 15.11
N THR A 136 6.87 1.64 14.25
CA THR A 136 8.33 1.56 14.40
C THR A 136 8.86 2.32 15.60
N MET A 137 8.07 3.24 16.12
CA MET A 137 8.37 4.01 17.33
C MET A 137 7.68 3.43 18.56
N GLY A 138 7.05 2.25 18.46
CA GLY A 138 6.40 1.60 19.59
C GLY A 138 5.05 2.19 19.96
N TRP A 139 4.30 2.77 19.01
CA TRP A 139 2.86 2.92 19.16
C TRP A 139 2.20 1.53 19.21
N PRO A 140 1.17 1.29 20.06
CA PRO A 140 0.33 2.25 20.78
C PRO A 140 0.89 2.81 22.09
N GLU A 141 2.05 2.36 22.53
CA GLU A 141 2.67 2.80 23.78
C GLU A 141 3.26 4.21 23.64
N ARG A 142 3.31 4.93 24.77
CA ARG A 142 3.97 6.24 24.83
C ARG A 142 5.46 6.05 25.04
N THR A 143 6.21 6.01 23.95
CA THR A 143 7.66 5.86 23.97
C THR A 143 8.38 7.21 23.81
N PRO A 144 9.63 7.33 24.28
CA PRO A 144 10.48 8.49 23.98
C PRO A 144 10.69 8.71 22.48
N GLU A 145 10.75 7.64 21.69
CA GLU A 145 10.91 7.69 20.23
C GLU A 145 9.69 8.31 19.56
N LEU A 146 8.47 7.90 19.96
CA LEU A 146 7.21 8.43 19.43
C LEU A 146 7.05 9.91 19.77
N GLU A 147 7.36 10.29 21.01
CA GLU A 147 7.33 11.70 21.45
C GLU A 147 8.33 12.56 20.67
N LYS A 148 9.53 12.03 20.39
CA LYS A 148 10.62 12.80 19.77
C LYS A 148 10.55 12.88 18.25
N PHE A 149 10.13 11.81 17.58
CA PHE A 149 10.31 11.66 16.13
C PHE A 149 8.99 11.61 15.33
N TYR A 150 7.83 11.55 15.99
CA TYR A 150 6.53 11.70 15.33
C TYR A 150 6.02 13.15 15.46
N PRO A 151 5.55 13.80 14.39
CA PRO A 151 5.47 13.30 13.00
C PRO A 151 6.82 13.30 12.29
N THR A 152 7.00 12.40 11.31
CA THR A 152 8.26 12.32 10.54
C THR A 152 8.42 13.52 9.60
N SER A 153 9.63 14.06 9.44
CA SER A 153 9.83 15.26 8.60
C SER A 153 9.74 15.00 7.10
N VAL A 154 10.32 13.90 6.60
CA VAL A 154 10.35 13.57 5.17
C VAL A 154 10.21 12.08 4.96
N LEU A 155 9.23 11.67 4.15
CA LEU A 155 9.13 10.33 3.59
C LEU A 155 9.70 10.33 2.16
N VAL A 156 10.73 9.53 1.91
CA VAL A 156 11.34 9.40 0.57
C VAL A 156 10.95 8.06 -0.05
N THR A 157 10.40 8.07 -1.26
CA THR A 157 10.04 6.84 -1.98
C THR A 157 9.89 7.05 -3.50
N GLY A 158 9.86 5.96 -4.27
CA GLY A 158 9.45 5.99 -5.67
C GLY A 158 7.95 6.27 -5.83
N TYR A 159 7.58 6.95 -6.91
CA TYR A 159 6.17 7.29 -7.20
C TYR A 159 5.26 6.08 -7.46
N ASP A 160 5.82 4.89 -7.67
CA ASP A 160 5.07 3.68 -8.02
C ASP A 160 4.26 3.12 -6.85
N ILE A 161 4.67 3.39 -5.61
CA ILE A 161 3.94 2.98 -4.39
C ILE A 161 3.25 4.14 -3.67
N LEU A 162 3.05 5.28 -4.37
CA LEU A 162 2.31 6.44 -3.85
C LEU A 162 0.92 6.04 -3.31
N PHE A 163 0.23 5.12 -3.98
CA PHE A 163 -1.13 4.73 -3.61
C PHE A 163 -1.19 3.52 -2.69
N PHE A 164 -0.30 2.55 -2.90
CA PHE A 164 -0.28 1.32 -2.12
C PHE A 164 0.34 1.51 -0.74
N TRP A 165 1.26 2.48 -0.60
CA TRP A 165 1.97 2.72 0.65
C TRP A 165 1.73 4.11 1.23
N VAL A 166 2.09 5.19 0.51
CA VAL A 166 2.01 6.55 1.05
C VAL A 166 0.57 6.91 1.42
N ALA A 167 -0.39 6.63 0.54
CA ALA A 167 -1.81 6.88 0.82
C ALA A 167 -2.33 6.05 2.00
N ARG A 168 -1.89 4.79 2.15
CA ARG A 168 -2.27 3.95 3.28
C ARG A 168 -1.69 4.45 4.60
N MET A 169 -0.43 4.88 4.61
CA MET A 169 0.19 5.54 5.76
C MET A 169 -0.51 6.84 6.13
N MET A 170 -0.90 7.65 5.13
CA MET A 170 -1.68 8.88 5.38
C MET A 170 -3.06 8.56 5.98
N MET A 171 -3.76 7.55 5.45
CA MET A 171 -5.06 7.12 5.98
C MET A 171 -4.96 6.69 7.44
N PHE A 172 -4.01 5.83 7.79
CA PHE A 172 -3.87 5.31 9.15
C PHE A 172 -3.26 6.33 10.10
N GLY A 173 -2.22 7.05 9.67
CA GLY A 173 -1.56 8.08 10.47
C GLY A 173 -2.49 9.25 10.82
N THR A 174 -3.38 9.66 9.90
CA THR A 174 -4.40 10.68 10.21
C THR A 174 -5.54 10.12 11.07
N PHE A 175 -5.89 8.84 10.92
CA PHE A 175 -6.86 8.16 11.77
C PHE A 175 -6.42 8.07 13.24
N VAL A 176 -5.17 7.66 13.49
CA VAL A 176 -4.60 7.62 14.85
C VAL A 176 -4.03 8.96 15.29
N GLY A 177 -4.07 9.98 14.43
CA GLY A 177 -3.38 11.25 14.65
C GLY A 177 -3.83 11.97 15.93
N GLY A 178 -5.06 11.74 16.38
CA GLY A 178 -5.63 12.29 17.62
C GLY A 178 -5.52 11.38 18.85
N ASP A 179 -4.88 10.22 18.74
CA ASP A 179 -4.67 9.28 19.85
C ASP A 179 -3.84 9.92 20.99
N ASP A 180 -4.08 9.52 22.24
CA ASP A 180 -3.41 10.13 23.41
C ASP A 180 -1.89 9.91 23.40
N ALA A 181 -1.40 8.77 22.91
CA ALA A 181 0.04 8.53 22.76
C ALA A 181 0.65 9.45 21.70
N ILE A 182 -0.11 9.80 20.66
CA ILE A 182 0.31 10.69 19.59
C ILE A 182 0.23 12.16 20.02
N THR A 183 -0.84 12.56 20.69
CA THR A 183 -1.09 13.94 21.15
C THR A 183 -0.37 14.26 22.46
N LEU A 184 0.28 13.28 23.07
CA LEU A 184 0.96 13.38 24.36
C LEU A 184 -0.01 13.82 25.45
N ASP A 185 -1.12 13.09 25.60
CA ASP A 185 -2.25 13.41 26.49
C ASP A 185 -2.82 14.81 26.22
N GLY A 186 -3.01 15.16 24.94
CA GLY A 186 -3.55 16.45 24.52
C GLY A 186 -2.58 17.64 24.62
N ARG A 187 -1.30 17.42 24.94
CA ARG A 187 -0.28 18.50 24.96
C ARG A 187 0.01 19.07 23.57
N ARG A 188 -0.31 18.35 22.51
CA ARG A 188 -0.32 18.83 21.12
C ARG A 188 -1.58 18.37 20.38
N GLY A 189 -1.91 19.05 19.29
CA GLY A 189 -3.06 18.68 18.45
C GLY A 189 -2.82 17.40 17.65
N PRO A 190 -3.83 16.94 16.89
CA PRO A 190 -3.70 15.79 16.01
C PRO A 190 -2.53 15.93 15.02
N GLN A 191 -1.84 14.83 14.76
CA GLN A 191 -0.63 14.82 13.93
C GLN A 191 -0.84 14.02 12.63
N VAL A 192 -0.23 14.49 11.53
CA VAL A 192 -0.08 13.71 10.28
C VAL A 192 1.12 12.74 10.39
N PRO A 193 1.23 11.66 9.61
CA PRO A 193 2.38 10.76 9.72
C PRO A 193 3.70 11.38 9.26
N PHE A 194 3.64 12.29 8.29
CA PHE A 194 4.81 13.03 7.80
C PHE A 194 4.44 14.37 7.19
N THR A 195 5.35 15.35 7.29
CA THR A 195 5.12 16.71 6.77
C THR A 195 5.56 16.89 5.32
N ASN A 196 6.46 16.06 4.81
CA ASN A 196 6.87 16.07 3.40
C ASN A 196 6.90 14.67 2.82
N VAL A 197 6.40 14.52 1.59
CA VAL A 197 6.56 13.31 0.77
C VAL A 197 7.45 13.65 -0.41
N PHE A 198 8.64 13.07 -0.47
CA PHE A 198 9.56 13.22 -1.59
C PHE A 198 9.50 12.01 -2.51
N LEU A 199 8.97 12.22 -3.71
CA LEU A 199 8.78 11.21 -4.73
C LEU A 199 9.90 11.30 -5.78
N HIS A 200 10.77 10.29 -5.79
CA HIS A 200 11.78 10.16 -6.82
C HIS A 200 11.29 9.30 -7.99
N GLY A 201 12.03 9.37 -9.10
CA GLY A 201 11.80 8.55 -10.28
C GLY A 201 12.11 7.07 -10.08
N LEU A 202 11.84 6.27 -11.12
CA LEU A 202 12.23 4.86 -11.15
C LEU A 202 13.49 4.72 -11.99
N ILE A 203 14.44 3.92 -11.52
CA ILE A 203 15.62 3.55 -12.30
C ILE A 203 15.18 2.58 -13.40
N ARG A 204 15.69 2.79 -14.61
CA ARG A 204 15.32 2.07 -15.83
C ARG A 204 16.55 1.41 -16.45
N ASP A 205 16.32 0.33 -17.17
CA ASP A 205 17.36 -0.27 -18.01
C ASP A 205 17.67 0.59 -19.24
N GLU A 206 18.66 0.15 -20.02
CA GLU A 206 19.10 0.80 -21.25
C GLU A 206 17.99 0.99 -22.31
N PHE A 207 16.93 0.18 -22.24
CA PHE A 207 15.76 0.24 -23.13
C PHE A 207 14.61 1.07 -22.54
N GLY A 208 14.84 1.76 -21.41
CA GLY A 208 13.86 2.60 -20.74
C GLY A 208 12.78 1.83 -19.96
N ARG A 209 12.94 0.52 -19.75
CA ARG A 209 12.00 -0.32 -18.98
C ARG A 209 12.34 -0.22 -17.50
N LYS A 210 11.31 -0.11 -16.65
CA LYS A 210 11.46 -0.20 -15.19
C LYS A 210 12.30 -1.43 -14.83
N MET A 211 13.37 -1.27 -14.04
CA MET A 211 14.12 -2.39 -13.49
C MET A 211 13.29 -3.14 -12.46
N SER A 212 13.15 -4.46 -12.61
CA SER A 212 12.47 -5.32 -11.63
C SER A 212 12.95 -6.76 -11.70
N LYS A 213 12.90 -7.48 -10.57
CA LYS A 213 13.32 -8.88 -10.47
C LYS A 213 12.58 -9.75 -11.48
N SER A 214 11.27 -9.53 -11.61
CA SER A 214 10.39 -10.23 -12.55
C SER A 214 10.77 -10.06 -14.01
N LYS A 215 11.46 -8.98 -14.38
CA LYS A 215 11.89 -8.70 -15.76
C LYS A 215 13.29 -9.19 -16.06
N GLY A 216 14.04 -9.65 -15.04
CA GLY A 216 15.41 -10.11 -15.20
C GLY A 216 16.40 -9.01 -15.66
N ASN A 217 16.01 -7.74 -15.58
CA ASN A 217 16.81 -6.59 -16.04
C ASN A 217 17.41 -5.81 -14.87
N ILE A 218 17.70 -6.48 -13.76
CA ILE A 218 18.33 -5.86 -12.60
C ILE A 218 19.84 -5.91 -12.76
N ILE A 219 20.46 -4.80 -12.38
CA ILE A 219 21.89 -4.70 -12.16
C ILE A 219 22.12 -4.74 -10.65
N ASP A 220 23.10 -5.53 -10.20
CA ASP A 220 23.47 -5.56 -8.79
C ASP A 220 24.22 -4.25 -8.45
N PRO A 221 23.74 -3.44 -7.48
CA PRO A 221 24.47 -2.25 -7.07
C PRO A 221 25.88 -2.55 -6.54
N LEU A 222 26.14 -3.76 -6.03
CA LEU A 222 27.45 -4.18 -5.55
C LEU A 222 28.47 -4.28 -6.69
N ASP A 223 28.08 -4.73 -7.88
CA ASP A 223 28.96 -4.78 -9.04
C ASP A 223 29.46 -3.37 -9.44
N TRP A 224 28.61 -2.36 -9.25
CA TRP A 224 28.94 -0.96 -9.54
C TRP A 224 29.75 -0.32 -8.43
N LEU A 225 29.47 -0.69 -7.17
CA LEU A 225 30.29 -0.32 -6.02
C LEU A 225 31.74 -0.82 -6.20
N ASP A 226 31.92 -2.06 -6.63
CA ASP A 226 33.24 -2.66 -6.82
C ASP A 226 33.99 -2.03 -8.01
N GLN A 227 33.28 -1.67 -9.09
CA GLN A 227 33.88 -1.08 -10.28
C GLN A 227 34.20 0.41 -10.16
N PHE A 228 33.29 1.19 -9.57
CA PHE A 228 33.33 2.66 -9.61
C PHE A 228 33.39 3.32 -8.23
N GLY A 229 33.15 2.56 -7.17
CA GLY A 229 33.11 3.08 -5.80
C GLY A 229 31.73 3.64 -5.39
N ALA A 230 31.50 3.70 -4.08
CA ALA A 230 30.23 4.13 -3.51
C ALA A 230 29.86 5.57 -3.86
N ASP A 231 30.85 6.47 -3.89
CA ASP A 231 30.62 7.88 -4.14
C ASP A 231 30.22 8.14 -5.60
N ALA A 232 30.84 7.43 -6.56
CA ALA A 232 30.45 7.52 -7.96
C ALA A 232 29.01 7.03 -8.17
N LEU A 233 28.63 5.90 -7.58
CA LEU A 233 27.27 5.37 -7.66
C LEU A 233 26.25 6.34 -7.04
N ARG A 234 26.51 6.85 -5.83
CA ARG A 234 25.62 7.81 -5.15
C ARG A 234 25.48 9.11 -5.94
N PHE A 235 26.58 9.64 -6.44
CA PHE A 235 26.58 10.87 -7.24
C PHE A 235 25.79 10.69 -8.55
N ALA A 236 25.99 9.56 -9.24
CA ALA A 236 25.23 9.23 -10.43
C ALA A 236 23.72 9.13 -10.15
N LEU A 237 23.32 8.42 -9.09
CA LEU A 237 21.91 8.25 -8.72
C LEU A 237 21.25 9.55 -8.24
N ALA A 238 21.98 10.41 -7.53
CA ALA A 238 21.45 11.69 -7.05
C ALA A 238 21.42 12.78 -8.13
N GLY A 239 22.40 12.78 -9.05
CA GLY A 239 22.51 13.76 -10.13
C GLY A 239 21.68 13.41 -11.36
N ALA A 240 21.30 12.14 -11.52
CA ALA A 240 20.43 11.69 -12.58
C ALA A 240 19.02 12.28 -12.45
N PRO A 241 18.51 13.04 -13.44
CA PRO A 241 17.07 13.26 -13.51
C PRO A 241 16.37 11.90 -13.59
N ALA A 242 15.11 11.81 -13.17
CA ALA A 242 14.24 10.62 -13.19
C ALA A 242 14.06 9.89 -14.56
N ARG A 243 14.89 10.24 -15.55
CA ARG A 243 15.03 9.72 -16.92
C ARG A 243 16.43 9.16 -17.22
N ALA A 244 17.35 9.07 -16.27
CA ALA A 244 18.67 8.50 -16.56
C ALA A 244 18.53 7.01 -16.89
N VAL A 245 18.78 6.72 -18.15
CA VAL A 245 19.21 5.43 -18.67
C VAL A 245 20.60 5.21 -18.09
N THR A 246 20.75 4.19 -17.25
CA THR A 246 22.03 3.64 -16.79
C THR A 246 22.31 2.36 -17.54
#